data_AF-A0A1J5BV04-F1
#
_entry.id   AF-A0A1J5BV04-F1
#
_cell.length_a   1.000
_cell.length_b   1.000
_cell.length_c   1.000
_cell.angle_alpha   90.00
_cell.angle_beta   90.00
_cell.angle_gamma   90.00
#
_symmetry.space_group_name_H-M   'P 1'
#
loop_
_entity.id
_entity.type
_entity.pdbx_description
1 polymer ?
#
loop_
_entity_poly.entity_id
_entity_poly.type
_entity_poly.pdbx_seq_one_letter_code
_entity_poly.pdbx_strand_id
1 'polypeptide(L)'
;MGQMENIQFYVENGNLMRKDKLRLAVANINPSIVANGVVALKALYGRDTDGNGYADTYDTTAPSSNKEVVSVRIGILVQSVQYVKEMVSPISVVLWKDGTVNGPIINLSNEQRHYRYRTYETIIPIRNIIWNN
;
A
#
# COMPACT_ATOMS: atom_id res chain seq x y z
N MET A 1 13.23 19.14 20.90
CA MET A 1 12.12 18.30 21.37
C MET A 1 11.54 17.60 20.17
N GLY A 2 11.55 16.26 20.12
CA GLY A 2 10.97 15.53 18.98
C GLY A 2 9.46 15.62 19.02
N GLN A 3 8.83 16.06 17.94
CA GLN A 3 7.37 16.05 17.80
C GLN A 3 6.95 14.67 17.30
N MET A 4 5.90 14.10 17.91
CA MET A 4 5.28 12.88 17.41
C MET A 4 4.53 13.19 16.11
N GLU A 5 4.76 12.38 15.07
CA GLU A 5 4.01 12.42 13.81
C GLU A 5 3.21 11.12 13.65
N ASN A 6 2.00 11.20 13.11
CA ASN A 6 1.20 10.01 12.76
C ASN A 6 0.85 10.08 11.28
N ILE A 7 1.66 9.44 10.45
CA ILE A 7 1.55 9.53 9.00
C ILE A 7 0.60 8.46 8.45
N GLN A 8 -0.38 8.90 7.66
CA GLN A 8 -1.29 8.06 6.89
C GLN A 8 -1.09 8.31 5.40
N PHE A 9 -1.00 7.23 4.64
CA PHE A 9 -1.10 7.24 3.17
C PHE A 9 -2.46 6.71 2.74
N TYR A 10 -3.07 7.35 1.75
CA TYR A 10 -4.35 6.93 1.18
C TYR A 10 -4.48 7.38 -0.28
N VAL A 11 -5.38 6.75 -1.03
CA VAL A 11 -5.66 7.13 -2.42
C VAL A 11 -6.95 7.92 -2.49
N GLU A 12 -6.92 9.07 -3.15
CA GLU A 12 -8.08 9.93 -3.36
C GLU A 12 -7.97 10.64 -4.72
N ASN A 13 -9.06 10.65 -5.49
CA ASN A 13 -9.13 11.31 -6.81
C ASN A 13 -7.99 10.90 -7.77
N GLY A 14 -7.56 9.63 -7.74
CA GLY A 14 -6.48 9.11 -8.57
C GLY A 14 -5.08 9.53 -8.13
N ASN A 15 -4.94 10.10 -6.94
CA ASN A 15 -3.66 10.53 -6.38
C ASN A 15 -3.36 9.80 -5.07
N LEU A 16 -2.08 9.49 -4.85
CA LEU A 16 -1.58 9.05 -3.56
C LEU A 16 -1.36 10.27 -2.68
N MET A 17 -2.06 10.31 -1.56
CA MET A 17 -2.05 11.39 -0.59
C MET A 17 -1.30 10.96 0.67
N ARG A 18 -0.58 11.90 1.28
CA ARG A 18 0.02 11.80 2.63
C ARG A 18 -0.67 12.78 3.57
N LYS A 19 -1.04 12.31 4.75
CA LYS A 19 -1.61 13.13 5.83
C LYS A 19 -0.97 12.78 7.17
N ASP A 20 -0.57 13.79 7.92
CA ASP A 20 -0.30 13.66 9.35
C ASP A 20 -1.60 13.84 10.13
N LYS A 21 -1.99 12.81 10.88
CA LYS A 21 -3.22 12.80 11.69
C LYS A 21 -3.12 13.67 12.94
N LEU A 22 -1.92 14.01 13.41
CA LEU A 22 -1.72 14.82 14.61
C LEU A 22 -1.60 16.32 14.28
N ARG A 23 -1.45 16.66 13.00
CA ARG A 23 -1.37 18.03 12.52
C ARG A 23 -2.73 18.51 12.01
N LEU A 24 -3.05 19.78 12.28
CA LEU A 24 -4.24 20.43 11.72
C LEU A 24 -4.23 20.39 10.18
N ALA A 25 -5.43 20.32 9.61
CA ALA A 25 -5.59 20.35 8.16
C ALA A 25 -5.23 21.74 7.62
N VAL A 26 -4.30 21.79 6.67
CA VAL A 26 -3.88 23.01 5.96
C VAL A 26 -3.74 22.65 4.49
N ALA A 27 -4.45 23.37 3.62
CA ALA A 27 -4.48 23.08 2.19
C ALA A 27 -3.06 22.94 1.60
N ASN A 28 -2.85 21.88 0.81
CA ASN A 28 -1.58 21.54 0.13
C ASN A 28 -0.38 21.22 1.04
N ILE A 29 -0.54 21.27 2.36
CA ILE A 29 0.49 20.88 3.34
C ILE A 29 0.06 19.59 4.04
N ASN A 30 -1.20 19.53 4.47
CA ASN A 30 -1.78 18.39 5.17
C ASN A 30 -3.30 18.32 4.90
N PRO A 31 -3.78 17.46 3.98
CA PRO A 31 -3.03 16.46 3.21
C PRO A 31 -2.20 17.05 2.06
N SER A 32 -1.18 16.31 1.61
CA SER A 32 -0.31 16.64 0.46
C SER A 32 -0.28 15.50 -0.56
N ILE A 33 -0.05 15.82 -1.83
CA ILE A 33 0.06 14.85 -2.92
C ILE A 33 1.47 14.26 -2.93
N VAL A 34 1.58 12.93 -2.98
CA VAL A 34 2.83 12.19 -3.10
C VAL A 34 3.07 11.73 -4.53
N ALA A 35 2.03 11.24 -5.20
CA ALA A 35 2.09 10.77 -6.57
C ALA A 35 0.73 10.88 -7.27
N ASN A 36 0.74 11.03 -8.59
CA ASN A 36 -0.47 11.07 -9.42
C ASN A 36 -0.66 9.75 -10.19
N GLY A 37 -1.87 9.47 -10.63
CA GLY A 37 -2.20 8.28 -11.42
C GLY A 37 -2.22 6.99 -10.61
N VAL A 38 -2.40 7.07 -9.29
CA VAL A 38 -2.49 5.92 -8.39
C VAL A 38 -3.95 5.54 -8.22
N VAL A 39 -4.29 4.30 -8.59
CA VAL A 39 -5.66 3.77 -8.51
C VAL A 39 -5.90 3.01 -7.22
N ALA A 40 -4.90 2.28 -6.75
CA ALA A 40 -5.00 1.53 -5.51
C ALA A 40 -3.65 1.48 -4.79
N LEU A 41 -3.72 1.56 -3.47
CA LEU A 41 -2.64 1.24 -2.53
C LEU A 41 -3.18 0.18 -1.59
N LYS A 42 -2.47 -0.94 -1.45
CA LYS A 42 -2.78 -1.98 -0.46
C LYS A 42 -1.50 -2.38 0.28
N ALA A 43 -1.69 -2.84 1.51
CA ALA A 43 -0.59 -3.31 2.34
C ALA A 43 -1.01 -4.60 3.06
N LEU A 44 -0.02 -5.47 3.34
CA LEU A 44 -0.13 -6.60 4.24
C LEU A 44 0.90 -6.46 5.36
N TYR A 45 0.55 -6.97 6.54
CA TYR A 45 1.45 -7.02 7.68
C TYR A 45 2.24 -8.33 7.64
N GLY A 46 3.57 -8.22 7.57
CA GLY A 46 4.47 -9.35 7.70
C GLY A 46 4.62 -9.70 9.17
N ARG A 47 4.06 -10.86 9.54
CA ARG A 47 4.02 -11.34 10.91
C ARG A 47 5.10 -12.38 11.17
N ASP A 48 5.84 -12.19 12.26
CA ASP A 48 6.77 -13.14 12.85
C ASP A 48 6.00 -13.98 13.87
N THR A 49 5.93 -15.29 13.63
CA THR A 49 5.18 -16.25 14.45
C THR A 49 6.08 -17.12 15.32
N ASP A 50 7.38 -17.17 15.03
CA ASP A 50 8.36 -18.00 15.75
C ASP A 50 9.41 -17.19 16.53
N GLY A 51 9.41 -15.86 16.38
CA GLY A 51 10.29 -14.92 17.08
C GLY A 51 11.68 -14.79 16.46
N ASN A 52 11.87 -15.20 15.21
CA ASN A 52 13.18 -15.18 14.53
C ASN A 52 13.55 -13.81 13.92
N GLY A 53 12.65 -12.83 13.95
CA GLY A 53 12.83 -11.49 13.39
C GLY A 53 12.56 -11.37 11.89
N TYR A 54 12.03 -12.41 11.26
CA TYR A 54 11.61 -12.47 9.85
C TYR A 54 10.10 -12.69 9.74
N ALA A 55 9.52 -12.29 8.62
CA ALA A 55 8.10 -12.48 8.39
C ALA A 55 7.83 -13.90 7.88
N ASP A 56 7.05 -14.67 8.63
CA ASP A 56 6.61 -16.02 8.25
C ASP A 56 5.35 -15.98 7.38
N THR A 57 4.45 -15.05 7.67
CA THR A 57 3.18 -14.89 6.96
C THR A 57 2.88 -13.42 6.68
N TYR A 58 2.07 -13.16 5.65
CA TYR A 58 1.58 -11.83 5.31
C TYR A 58 0.06 -11.78 5.42
N ASP A 59 -0.44 -11.08 6.44
CA ASP A 59 -1.86 -11.04 6.79
C ASP A 59 -2.53 -9.72 6.39
N THR A 60 -3.81 -9.78 6.00
CA THR A 60 -4.66 -8.59 5.74
C THR A 60 -5.28 -8.04 7.01
N THR A 61 -5.41 -8.88 8.04
CA THR A 61 -5.92 -8.51 9.35
C THR A 61 -4.81 -7.89 10.18
N ALA A 62 -5.15 -6.85 10.94
CA ALA A 62 -4.22 -6.28 11.90
C ALA A 62 -3.89 -7.34 12.95
N PRO A 63 -2.59 -7.62 13.21
CA PRO A 63 -2.21 -8.54 14.28
C PRO A 63 -2.69 -8.06 15.65
N SER A 64 -2.98 -8.99 16.54
CA SER A 64 -3.43 -8.69 17.91
C SER A 64 -2.33 -8.06 18.77
N SER A 65 -1.06 -8.23 18.39
CA SER A 65 0.10 -7.68 19.06
C SER A 65 1.03 -6.98 18.07
N ASN A 66 1.44 -5.76 18.41
CA ASN A 66 2.39 -4.99 17.61
C ASN A 66 3.80 -5.61 17.59
N LYS A 67 4.10 -6.53 18.52
CA LYS A 67 5.41 -7.20 18.59
C LYS A 67 5.61 -8.25 17.50
N GLU A 68 4.52 -8.71 16.90
CA GLU A 68 4.55 -9.73 15.87
C GLU A 68 4.77 -9.09 14.48
N VAL A 69 4.63 -7.77 14.32
CA VAL A 69 4.79 -7.09 13.02
C VAL A 69 6.25 -6.72 12.79
N VAL A 70 6.91 -7.42 11.86
CA VAL A 70 8.33 -7.20 11.53
C VAL A 70 8.54 -6.56 10.16
N SER A 71 7.55 -6.62 9.27
CA SER A 71 7.60 -5.94 7.98
C SER A 71 6.23 -5.54 7.47
N VAL A 72 6.19 -4.67 6.47
CA VAL A 72 4.99 -4.37 5.70
C VAL A 72 5.28 -4.55 4.23
N ARG A 73 4.47 -5.36 3.56
CA ARG A 73 4.49 -5.50 2.09
C ARG A 73 3.46 -4.55 1.51
N ILE A 74 3.90 -3.66 0.64
CA ILE A 74 3.06 -2.66 -0.01
C ILE A 74 3.01 -2.96 -1.49
N GLY A 75 1.83 -2.83 -2.09
CA GLY A 75 1.67 -2.80 -3.54
C GLY A 75 0.79 -1.65 -3.98
N ILE A 76 1.19 -1.07 -5.12
CA ILE A 76 0.49 0.03 -5.77
C ILE A 76 0.09 -0.36 -7.18
N LEU A 77 -1.10 0.09 -7.57
CA LEU A 77 -1.59 0.02 -8.95
C LEU A 77 -1.58 1.43 -9.54
N VAL A 78 -0.79 1.61 -10.59
CA VAL A 78 -0.65 2.88 -11.30
C VAL A 78 -1.30 2.77 -12.67
N GLN A 79 -1.98 3.82 -13.08
CA GLN A 79 -2.69 3.95 -14.36
C GLN A 79 -1.95 4.89 -15.30
N SER A 80 -1.94 4.56 -16.59
CA SER A 80 -1.49 5.46 -17.65
C SER A 80 -2.48 6.61 -17.86
N VAL A 81 -1.98 7.77 -18.28
CA VAL A 81 -2.83 8.93 -18.65
C VAL A 81 -3.50 8.78 -20.02
N GLN A 82 -3.06 7.82 -20.84
CA GLN A 82 -3.57 7.64 -22.20
C GLN A 82 -4.77 6.70 -22.23
N TYR A 83 -5.89 7.22 -22.73
CA TYR A 83 -7.07 6.42 -23.08
C TYR A 83 -6.86 5.69 -24.40
N VAL A 84 -7.30 4.43 -24.45
CA VAL A 84 -7.29 3.59 -25.65
C VAL A 84 -8.72 3.13 -25.94
N LYS A 85 -9.15 3.18 -27.21
CA LYS A 85 -10.52 2.83 -27.59
C LYS A 85 -10.85 1.37 -27.32
N GLU A 86 -9.88 0.47 -27.45
CA GLU A 86 -10.04 -0.93 -27.10
C GLU A 86 -9.85 -1.15 -25.60
N MET A 87 -10.49 -2.19 -25.06
CA MET A 87 -10.18 -2.66 -23.71
C MET A 87 -8.85 -3.40 -23.72
N VAL A 88 -7.81 -2.74 -23.22
CA VAL A 88 -6.42 -3.24 -23.22
C VAL A 88 -6.04 -3.94 -21.92
N SER A 89 -6.84 -3.78 -20.86
CA SER A 89 -6.57 -4.33 -19.54
C SER A 89 -7.56 -5.43 -19.13
N PRO A 90 -7.12 -6.40 -18.31
CA PRO A 90 -7.98 -7.47 -17.79
C PRO A 90 -9.06 -6.89 -16.85
N ILE A 91 -10.09 -7.69 -16.56
CA ILE A 91 -11.17 -7.31 -15.63
C ILE A 91 -10.67 -7.19 -14.17
N SER A 92 -9.56 -7.84 -13.85
CA SER A 92 -8.94 -7.78 -12.53
C SER A 92 -7.43 -7.75 -12.63
N VAL A 93 -6.80 -7.04 -11.70
CA VAL A 93 -5.35 -6.94 -11.56
C VAL A 93 -4.95 -7.39 -10.16
N VAL A 94 -4.00 -8.32 -10.09
CA VAL A 94 -3.39 -8.78 -8.85
C VAL A 94 -2.17 -7.90 -8.58
N LEU A 95 -2.04 -7.33 -7.37
CA LEU A 95 -0.94 -6.41 -7.06
C LEU A 95 0.43 -7.09 -7.04
N TRP A 96 0.50 -8.34 -6.56
CA TRP A 96 1.69 -9.18 -6.57
C TRP A 96 1.34 -10.66 -6.57
N LYS A 97 2.23 -11.50 -7.09
CA LYS A 97 2.07 -12.95 -7.10
C LYS A 97 3.23 -13.56 -6.32
N ASP A 98 2.95 -14.33 -5.26
CA ASP A 98 3.99 -15.01 -4.48
C ASP A 98 4.04 -16.53 -4.68
N GLY A 99 3.25 -17.05 -5.63
CA GLY A 99 3.21 -18.47 -5.98
C GLY A 99 2.26 -19.32 -5.13
N THR A 100 1.99 -18.94 -3.88
CA THR A 100 1.12 -19.71 -2.97
C THR A 100 -0.17 -18.97 -2.63
N VAL A 101 -0.09 -17.64 -2.44
CA VAL A 101 -1.21 -16.74 -2.19
C VAL A 101 -1.08 -15.50 -3.09
N ASN A 102 -2.08 -15.27 -3.94
CA ASN A 102 -2.09 -14.03 -4.71
C ASN A 102 -2.31 -12.84 -3.77
N GLY A 103 -1.61 -11.74 -4.03
CA GLY A 103 -1.87 -10.48 -3.37
C GLY A 103 -3.29 -9.95 -3.64
N PRO A 104 -3.67 -8.85 -2.98
CA PRO A 104 -4.99 -8.25 -3.14
C PRO A 104 -5.36 -8.04 -4.62
N ILE A 105 -6.59 -8.41 -4.94
CA ILE A 105 -7.18 -8.29 -6.28
C ILE A 105 -7.91 -6.96 -6.39
N ILE A 106 -7.63 -6.21 -7.44
CA ILE A 106 -8.34 -4.98 -7.81
C ILE A 106 -9.21 -5.28 -9.02
N ASN A 107 -10.53 -5.16 -8.87
CA ASN A 107 -11.48 -5.29 -9.98
C ASN A 107 -11.59 -3.95 -10.71
N LEU A 108 -11.54 -4.00 -12.04
CA LEU A 108 -11.65 -2.85 -12.93
C LEU A 108 -13.02 -2.84 -13.61
N SER A 109 -13.64 -1.67 -13.72
CA SER A 109 -14.82 -1.49 -14.55
C SER A 109 -14.48 -1.54 -16.05
N ASN A 110 -15.49 -1.67 -16.90
CA ASN A 110 -15.30 -1.62 -18.35
C ASN A 110 -14.62 -0.31 -18.80
N GLU A 111 -14.97 0.82 -18.20
CA GLU A 111 -14.36 2.12 -18.51
C GLU A 111 -12.88 2.16 -18.12
N GLN A 112 -12.52 1.60 -16.97
CA GLN A 112 -11.14 1.54 -16.50
C GLN A 112 -10.25 0.69 -17.41
N ARG A 113 -10.81 -0.32 -18.08
CA ARG A 113 -10.05 -1.24 -18.94
C ARG A 113 -9.52 -0.62 -20.23
N HIS A 114 -9.93 0.61 -20.56
CA HIS A 114 -9.39 1.41 -21.65
C HIS A 114 -8.02 2.03 -21.36
N TYR A 115 -7.52 1.89 -20.13
CA TYR A 115 -6.20 2.38 -19.73
C TYR A 115 -5.26 1.21 -19.49
N ARG A 116 -3.95 1.46 -19.64
CA ARG A 116 -2.90 0.51 -19.24
C ARG A 116 -2.54 0.70 -17.78
N TYR A 117 -2.26 -0.42 -17.11
CA TYR A 117 -1.87 -0.44 -15.71
C TYR A 117 -0.49 -1.05 -15.51
N ARG A 118 0.17 -0.62 -14.44
CA ARG A 118 1.38 -1.26 -13.94
C ARG A 118 1.31 -1.40 -12.43
N THR A 119 1.70 -2.56 -11.93
CA THR A 119 1.83 -2.81 -10.50
C THR A 119 3.28 -2.61 -10.08
N TYR A 120 3.46 -2.08 -8.87
CA TYR A 120 4.75 -2.06 -8.21
C TYR A 120 4.57 -2.58 -6.80
N GLU A 121 5.55 -3.32 -6.31
CA GLU A 121 5.55 -3.90 -4.98
C GLU A 121 6.88 -3.66 -4.28
N THR A 122 6.84 -3.57 -2.95
CA THR A 122 8.03 -3.53 -2.11
C THR A 122 7.72 -4.12 -0.74
N ILE A 123 8.74 -4.71 -0.12
CA ILE A 123 8.69 -5.16 1.27
C ILE A 123 9.57 -4.22 2.08
N ILE A 124 8.99 -3.60 3.10
CA ILE A 124 9.67 -2.66 3.97
C ILE A 124 9.80 -3.33 5.35
N PRO A 125 11.01 -3.68 5.80
CA PRO A 125 11.20 -4.17 7.16
C PRO A 125 10.92 -3.03 8.14
N ILE A 126 10.11 -3.31 9.16
CA ILE A 126 9.84 -2.38 10.26
C ILE A 126 10.79 -2.70 11.39
N ARG A 127 11.82 -1.88 11.50
CA ARG A 127 12.75 -1.94 12.62
C ARG A 127 12.15 -1.16 13.79
N ASN A 128 11.11 -1.70 14.41
CA ASN A 128 10.52 -1.10 15.63
C ASN A 128 10.83 -1.90 16.91
N ILE A 129 11.76 -2.86 16.85
CA ILE A 129 12.11 -3.69 18.02
C ILE A 129 13.63 -3.92 18.05
N ILE A 130 14.44 -2.85 18.01
CA ILE A 130 15.83 -2.92 18.47
C ILE A 130 15.97 -1.92 19.60
N TRP A 131 15.33 -2.27 20.73
CA TRP A 131 15.76 -2.04 22.11
C TRP A 131 14.72 -2.73 22.99
N ASN A 132 14.69 -4.06 22.91
CA ASN A 132 14.11 -4.86 23.96
C ASN A 132 15.31 -5.48 24.69
N ASN A 133 15.81 -4.77 25.70
CA ASN A 133 16.63 -5.35 26.76
C ASN A 133 15.71 -5.59 27.95
#